data_AF-A0A355RK92-F1
#
_entry.id   AF-A0A355RK92-F1
#
_cell.length_a   1.000
_cell.length_b   1.000
_cell.length_c   1.000
_cell.angle_alpha   90.00
_cell.angle_beta   90.00
_cell.angle_gamma   90.00
#
_symmetry.space_group_name_H-M   'P 1'
#
loop_
_entity.id
_entity.type
_entity.pdbx_description
1 polymer ?
#
loop_
_entity_poly.entity_id
_entity_poly.type
_entity_poly.pdbx_seq_one_letter_code
_entity_poly.pdbx_strand_id
1 'polypeptide(L)' 'MNKFFGHLHTILKHRHLVIKNAFHCGIFFHALKHDLSKFSPKEFFPSVKYFVGVHSPVYEQRLANNYYSSI' A
#
# COMPACT_ATOMS: atom_id res chain seq x y z
N MET A 1 11.69 2.78 -14.43
CA MET A 1 11.19 1.58 -13.72
C MET A 1 9.67 1.55 -13.85
N ASN A 2 9.09 0.43 -14.24
CA ASN A 2 7.63 0.31 -14.35
C ASN A 2 6.98 0.53 -12.98
N LYS A 3 6.21 1.62 -12.83
CA LYS A 3 5.50 1.99 -11.58
C LYS A 3 4.65 0.85 -11.03
N PHE A 4 4.08 0.05 -11.94
CA PHE A 4 3.33 -1.15 -11.62
C PHE A 4 4.13 -2.18 -10.81
N PHE A 5 5.29 -2.60 -11.33
CA PHE A 5 6.13 -3.59 -10.67
C PHE A 5 6.79 -3.05 -9.40
N GLY A 6 7.15 -1.76 -9.38
CA GLY A 6 7.65 -1.10 -8.18
C GLY A 6 6.62 -1.11 -7.06
N HIS A 7 5.38 -0.73 -7.35
CA HIS A 7 4.30 -0.72 -6.38
C HIS A 7 3.94 -2.13 -5.89
N LEU A 8 3.84 -3.10 -6.82
CA LEU A 8 3.58 -4.50 -6.50
C LEU A 8 4.65 -5.06 -5.56
N HIS A 9 5.93 -4.79 -5.83
CA HIS A 9 7.03 -5.24 -4.97
C HIS A 9 6.92 -4.64 -3.56
N THR A 10 6.61 -3.35 -3.44
CA THR A 10 6.42 -2.69 -2.14
C THR A 10 5.26 -3.30 -1.34
N ILE A 11 4.10 -3.53 -1.98
CA ILE A 11 2.94 -4.15 -1.31
C ILE A 11 3.27 -5.57 -0.86
N LEU A 12 3.90 -6.37 -1.72
CA LEU A 12 4.27 -7.74 -1.38
C LEU A 12 5.28 -7.76 -0.22
N LYS A 13 6.31 -6.91 -0.25
CA LYS A 13 7.29 -6.80 0.83
C LYS A 13 6.63 -6.43 2.16
N HIS A 14 5.72 -5.45 2.15
CA HIS A 14 4.95 -5.06 3.34
C HIS A 14 4.14 -6.22 3.89
N ARG A 15 3.36 -6.90 3.04
CA ARG A 15 2.52 -8.03 3.43
C ARG A 15 3.32 -9.16 4.06
N HIS A 16 4.47 -9.53 3.50
CA HIS A 16 5.33 -10.56 4.09
C HIS A 16 5.87 -10.15 5.47
N LEU A 17 6.21 -8.88 5.67
CA LEU A 17 6.68 -8.38 6.96
C LEU A 17 5.56 -8.41 8.01
N VAL A 18 4.35 -7.97 7.65
CA VAL A 18 3.17 -8.02 8.52
C VAL A 18 2.85 -9.47 8.90
N ILE A 19 2.85 -10.39 7.94
CA ILE A 19 2.62 -11.82 8.19
C ILE A 19 3.68 -12.40 9.14
N LYS A 20 4.97 -12.07 8.94
CA LYS A 20 6.07 -12.52 9.80
C LYS A 20 5.88 -12.05 11.25
N ASN A 21 5.54 -10.78 11.45
CA ASN A 21 5.30 -10.21 12.78
C ASN A 21 4.02 -10.79 13.41
N ALA A 22 2.96 -10.92 12.63
CA ALA A 22 1.70 -11.49 13.08
C ALA A 22 1.80 -12.98 13.46
N PHE A 23 2.67 -13.73 12.78
CA PHE A 23 3.00 -15.09 13.16
C PHE A 23 3.67 -15.13 14.54
N HIS A 24 4.61 -14.21 14.80
CA HIS A 24 5.25 -14.09 16.11
C HIS A 24 4.26 -13.72 17.23
N CYS A 25 3.26 -12.89 16.92
CA CYS A 25 2.21 -12.47 17.86
C CYS A 25 1.01 -13.45 17.97
N GLY A 26 1.00 -14.55 17.22
CA GLY A 26 -0.12 -15.52 17.24
C GLY A 26 -1.40 -15.08 16.51
N ILE A 27 -1.37 -13.99 15.74
CA ILE A 27 -2.52 -13.42 15.01
C ILE A 27 -2.41 -13.60 13.49
N PHE A 28 -1.73 -14.66 13.04
CA PHE A 28 -1.43 -14.93 11.63
C PHE A 28 -2.67 -14.84 10.70
N PHE A 29 -3.78 -15.47 11.08
CA PHE A 29 -5.01 -15.47 10.27
C PHE A 29 -5.64 -14.08 10.13
N HIS A 30 -5.48 -13.21 11.14
CA HIS A 30 -5.96 -11.84 11.09
C HIS A 30 -5.12 -11.01 10.11
N ALA A 31 -3.80 -11.15 10.16
CA ALA A 31 -2.88 -10.47 9.27
C ALA A 31 -2.99 -10.90 7.80
N LEU A 32 -3.36 -12.16 7.53
CA LEU A 32 -3.61 -12.62 6.16
C LEU A 32 -4.75 -11.87 5.47
N LYS A 33 -5.79 -11.47 6.23
CA LYS A 33 -6.97 -10.77 5.69
C LYS A 33 -6.83 -9.24 5.71
N HIS A 34 -5.94 -8.70 6.55
CA HIS A 34 -5.75 -7.27 6.76
C HIS A 34 -5.49 -6.47 5.46
N ASP A 35 -4.58 -6.94 4.60
CA ASP A 35 -4.13 -6.19 3.42
C ASP A 35 -4.88 -6.52 2.12
N LEU A 36 -5.99 -7.28 2.19
CA LEU A 36 -6.73 -7.70 0.98
C LEU A 36 -7.36 -6.52 0.21
N SER A 37 -7.73 -5.44 0.91
CA SER A 37 -8.29 -4.23 0.28
C SER A 37 -7.33 -3.56 -0.69
N LYS A 38 -6.02 -3.63 -0.44
CA LYS A 38 -4.96 -3.03 -1.27
C LYS A 38 -4.83 -3.67 -2.65
N PHE A 39 -5.33 -4.89 -2.83
CA PHE A 39 -5.35 -5.61 -4.10
C PHE A 39 -6.64 -5.34 -4.89
N SER A 40 -7.63 -4.65 -4.31
CA SER A 40 -8.83 -4.26 -5.04
C SER A 40 -8.46 -3.37 -6.21
N PRO A 41 -8.96 -3.62 -7.43
CA PRO A 41 -8.68 -2.79 -8.61
C PRO A 41 -8.91 -1.29 -8.37
N LYS A 42 -9.91 -0.96 -7.54
CA LYS A 42 -10.28 0.42 -7.21
C LYS A 42 -9.19 1.16 -6.42
N GLU A 43 -8.46 0.47 -5.57
CA GLU A 43 -7.35 1.06 -4.79
C GLU A 43 -6.01 0.88 -5.49
N PHE A 44 -5.83 -0.25 -6.18
CA PHE A 44 -4.56 -0.62 -6.79
C PHE A 44 -4.20 0.26 -8.00
N PHE A 45 -5.11 0.48 -8.96
CA PHE A 45 -4.80 1.28 -10.15
C PHE A 45 -4.47 2.75 -9.85
N PRO A 46 -5.22 3.46 -8.99
CA PRO A 46 -4.82 4.79 -8.54
C PRO A 46 -3.49 4.77 -7.80
N SER A 47 -3.27 3.77 -6.93
CA SER A 47 -2.02 3.67 -6.17
C SER A 47 -0.80 3.44 -7.07
N VAL A 48 -0.93 2.68 -8.16
CA VAL A 48 0.11 2.54 -9.19
C VAL A 48 0.34 3.85 -9.94
N LYS A 49 -0.71 4.60 -10.29
CA LYS A 49 -0.61 5.89 -11.01
C LYS A 49 0.20 6.92 -10.21
N TYR A 50 -0.08 7.01 -8.91
CA TYR A 50 0.56 7.94 -7.96
C TYR A 50 1.79 7.32 -7.27
N PHE A 51 2.31 6.20 -7.76
CA PHE A 51 3.52 5.60 -7.20
C PHE A 51 4.77 6.39 -7.61
N VAL A 52 5.42 7.03 -6.64
CA VAL A 52 6.70 7.77 -6.80
C VAL A 52 7.88 7.02 -6.19
N GLY A 53 7.62 6.07 -5.30
CA GLY A 53 8.65 5.28 -4.59
C GLY A 53 9.29 5.98 -3.38
N VAL A 54 9.12 7.29 -3.23
CA VAL A 54 9.65 8.06 -2.08
C VAL A 54 8.65 8.05 -0.91
N HIS A 55 7.35 8.09 -1.19
CA HIS A 55 6.30 8.16 -0.19
C HIS A 55 5.02 7.46 -0.65
N SER A 56 4.03 7.40 0.25
CA SER A 56 2.77 6.68 0.01
C SER A 56 2.02 7.27 -1.19
N PRO A 57 1.49 6.45 -2.11
CA PRO A 57 0.72 6.92 -3.25
C PRO A 57 -0.58 7.64 -2.85
N VAL A 58 -1.09 7.40 -1.63
CA VAL A 58 -2.22 8.15 -1.06
C VAL A 58 -1.85 9.60 -0.78
N TYR A 59 -0.62 9.85 -0.33
CA TYR A 59 -0.15 11.21 -0.05
C TYR A 59 0.02 12.00 -1.34
N GLU A 60 0.63 11.40 -2.37
CA GLU A 60 0.65 11.98 -3.72
C GLU A 60 -0.74 12.26 -4.25
N GLN A 61 -1.67 11.31 -4.09
CA GLN A 61 -3.04 11.50 -4.55
C GLN A 61 -3.68 12.70 -3.86
N ARG A 62 -3.43 12.91 -2.57
CA ARG A 62 -3.94 14.08 -1.83
C ARG A 62 -3.30 15.38 -2.31
N LEU A 63 -1.98 15.38 -2.54
CA LEU A 63 -1.28 16.52 -3.10
C LEU A 63 -1.82 16.90 -4.48
N ALA A 64 -1.93 15.91 -5.39
CA ALA A 64 -2.41 16.13 -6.75
C ALA A 64 -3.86 16.64 -6.81
N ASN A 65 -4.70 16.24 -5.84
CA ASN A 65 -6.11 16.66 -5.77
C ASN A 65 -6.35 17.86 -4.85
N ASN A 66 -5.31 18.49 -4.29
CA ASN A 66 -5.43 19.56 -3.29
C ASN A 66 -6.28 19.17 -2.05
N TYR A 67 -6.27 17.89 -1.69
CA TYR A 67 -6.97 17.35 -0.51
C TYR A 67 -6.09 17.40 0.74
N TYR A 68 -5.59 18.59 1.07
CA TYR A 68 -4.85 18.86 2.29
C TYR A 68 -5.42 20.12 2.96
N SER A 69 -5.44 20.11 4.29
CA SER A 69 -5.82 21.28 5.09
C SER A 69 -4.54 22.00 5.51
N SER A 70 -4.50 23.32 5.35
CA SER A 70 -3.35 24.18 5.68
C SER A 70 -3.48 24.85 7.05
N ILE A 71 -4.22 24.24 7.97
CA ILE A 71 -4.42 24.74 9.34
C ILE A 71 -3.26 24.31 10.22
#